data_AF-A0A8J3ZH64-F1
#
_entry.id   AF-A0A8J3ZH64-F1
#
_cell.length_a   1.000
_cell.length_b   1.000
_cell.length_c   1.000
_cell.angle_alpha   90.00
_cell.angle_beta   90.00
_cell.angle_gamma   90.00
#
_symmetry.space_group_name_H-M   'P 1'
#
loop_
_entity.id
_entity.type
_entity.pdbx_description
1 polymer ?
#
loop_
_entity_poly.entity_id
_entity_poly.type
_entity_poly.pdbx_seq_one_letter_code
_entity_poly.pdbx_strand_id
1 'polypeptide(L)'
;MSTTRVLVLGGFDAGQAEFAETLLGPAERVTRLDVTEPDAVAAGLAGAAAGDVVLIAELDDWVTELLDAVSGWTDRSHADDAIRALADAVAATAARRVVLVSREVGLAQPAGGRETVFVGTLAKLNRALAAVCDRVALVVAGEAAWFKGGDAGALAPIVTGRSATPAVPVDTTAGIPERPDLQVPDETAAAAAGLQLQGLDLVGAGLGALTDTVRFAGGTQGRAVPQPWQSVRVLLLHGVHAGAAAAGDDRDSVDRRVEQAHEGVGALALLAEAAGATIGTVECPASAAMETGDALTAQEVEAALAQGWKLAEAAVDEGADAIVLATLGTGSEAAAVALTALTAGGEAAALLDRVVNAAGSIDDIAWMTRCIAVRDALHRVRTRPRDPRSLLAMVGGGDIAVATGIILGATYRHTPVLIDGPVGVAAGLAARDIGTQSRLWLSLPDHGGHPLVRFAGDVLGLQSVLHLRMRLGEGATALAAVPLLRAALTVAAGTPQRPQPPLTEDSPRWEVSDFPTAELPLVKQDPS
;
A
#
# COMPACT_ATOMS: atom_id res chain seq x y z
N MET A 1 -21.93 -46.96 12.89
CA MET A 1 -21.18 -45.69 12.95
C MET A 1 -20.41 -45.59 11.64
N SER A 2 -20.81 -44.69 10.74
CA SER A 2 -20.17 -44.53 9.44
C SER A 2 -18.77 -43.95 9.65
N THR A 3 -17.73 -44.71 9.32
CA THR A 3 -16.34 -44.29 9.44
C THR A 3 -16.05 -43.34 8.28
N THR A 4 -15.85 -42.05 8.57
CA THR A 4 -15.39 -41.08 7.59
C THR A 4 -14.00 -41.49 7.10
N ARG A 5 -13.85 -41.63 5.78
CA ARG A 5 -12.57 -41.92 5.14
C ARG A 5 -12.06 -40.63 4.53
N VAL A 6 -10.79 -40.31 4.81
CA VAL A 6 -10.12 -39.19 4.17
C VAL A 6 -9.22 -39.72 3.06
N LEU A 7 -9.49 -39.29 1.83
CA LEU A 7 -8.71 -39.64 0.65
C LEU A 7 -7.77 -38.47 0.31
N VAL A 8 -6.47 -38.71 0.41
CA VAL A 8 -5.46 -37.74 -0.02
C VAL A 8 -4.93 -38.16 -1.38
N LEU A 9 -5.06 -37.29 -2.39
CA LEU A 9 -4.62 -37.50 -3.76
C LEU A 9 -3.44 -36.55 -4.06
N GLY A 10 -2.22 -37.07 -4.25
CA GLY A 10 -0.99 -36.30 -4.56
C GLY A 10 0.31 -37.11 -4.36
N GLY A 11 1.37 -36.83 -5.13
CA GLY A 11 2.64 -37.59 -5.14
C GLY A 11 3.86 -36.82 -4.57
N PHE A 12 4.65 -37.49 -3.71
CA PHE A 12 6.02 -37.27 -3.13
C PHE A 12 6.57 -35.82 -2.98
N ASP A 13 7.12 -35.31 -1.87
CA ASP A 13 7.94 -35.89 -0.79
C ASP A 13 7.98 -34.96 0.47
N ALA A 14 8.29 -35.55 1.63
CA ALA A 14 8.66 -34.98 2.95
C ALA A 14 7.86 -33.80 3.57
N GLY A 15 6.76 -34.11 4.28
CA GLY A 15 6.25 -33.28 5.40
C GLY A 15 4.72 -33.15 5.51
N GLN A 16 4.00 -33.35 4.42
CA GLN A 16 2.55 -33.12 4.35
C GLN A 16 1.70 -34.21 5.04
N ALA A 17 2.26 -35.41 5.25
CA ALA A 17 1.55 -36.51 5.91
C ALA A 17 1.27 -36.21 7.39
N GLU A 18 2.26 -35.62 8.08
CA GLU A 18 2.14 -35.25 9.50
C GLU A 18 1.17 -34.07 9.68
N PHE A 19 1.14 -33.13 8.73
CA PHE A 19 0.19 -32.01 8.73
C PHE A 19 -1.27 -32.47 8.52
N ALA A 20 -1.51 -33.37 7.55
CA ALA A 20 -2.84 -33.95 7.33
C ALA A 20 -3.31 -34.79 8.54
N GLU A 21 -2.42 -35.58 9.13
CA GLU A 21 -2.71 -36.36 10.35
C GLU A 21 -2.99 -35.45 11.57
N THR A 22 -2.29 -34.32 11.69
CA THR A 22 -2.51 -33.33 12.77
C THR A 22 -3.83 -32.57 12.60
N LEU A 23 -4.26 -32.30 11.37
CA LEU A 23 -5.51 -31.59 11.06
C LEU A 23 -6.77 -32.43 11.29
N LEU A 24 -6.68 -33.77 11.20
CA LEU A 24 -7.83 -34.68 11.16
C LEU A 24 -8.06 -35.45 12.47
N GLY A 25 -7.08 -35.46 13.37
CA GLY A 25 -7.20 -36.04 14.71
C GLY A 25 -7.27 -37.59 14.74
N PRO A 26 -7.27 -38.19 15.95
CA PRO A 26 -7.01 -39.63 16.14
C PRO A 26 -8.17 -40.59 15.78
N ALA A 27 -9.28 -40.12 15.20
CA ALA A 27 -10.50 -40.90 15.02
C ALA A 27 -10.82 -41.32 13.57
N GLU A 28 -10.04 -40.91 12.57
CA GLU A 28 -10.36 -41.12 11.15
C GLU A 28 -9.29 -41.97 10.42
N ARG A 29 -9.73 -42.93 9.60
CA ARG A 29 -8.84 -43.75 8.77
C ARG A 29 -8.47 -42.94 7.52
N VAL A 30 -7.27 -42.36 7.52
CA VAL A 30 -6.68 -41.72 6.33
C VAL A 30 -6.24 -42.82 5.36
N THR A 31 -6.80 -42.83 4.15
CA THR A 31 -6.37 -43.72 3.06
C THR A 31 -5.69 -42.87 2.00
N ARG A 32 -4.38 -43.01 1.88
CA ARG A 32 -3.61 -42.35 0.83
C ARG A 32 -3.74 -43.14 -0.47
N LEU A 33 -4.08 -42.45 -1.55
CA LEU A 33 -3.99 -43.00 -2.88
C LEU A 33 -2.85 -42.25 -3.56
N ASP A 34 -1.73 -42.94 -3.76
CA ASP A 34 -0.62 -42.37 -4.51
C ASP A 34 -1.06 -42.28 -5.97
N VAL A 35 -1.23 -41.04 -6.42
CA VAL A 35 -1.64 -40.72 -7.78
C VAL A 35 -0.41 -40.30 -8.56
N THR A 36 0.16 -41.20 -9.33
CA THR A 36 1.34 -40.95 -10.18
C THR A 36 0.98 -40.51 -11.60
N GLU A 37 -0.31 -40.53 -11.95
CA GLU A 37 -0.81 -40.17 -13.28
C GLU A 37 -1.92 -39.12 -13.16
N PRO A 38 -1.93 -38.05 -13.98
CA PRO A 38 -2.91 -36.97 -13.88
C PRO A 38 -4.38 -37.44 -13.89
N ASP A 39 -4.69 -38.47 -14.68
CA ASP A 39 -6.04 -39.04 -14.83
C ASP A 39 -6.53 -39.77 -13.58
N ALA A 40 -5.61 -40.26 -12.74
CA ALA A 40 -5.97 -41.01 -11.55
C ALA A 40 -6.52 -40.09 -10.42
N VAL A 41 -6.33 -38.77 -10.49
CA VAL A 41 -6.98 -37.80 -9.58
C VAL A 41 -8.48 -37.74 -9.86
N ALA A 42 -8.86 -37.62 -11.14
CA ALA A 42 -10.26 -37.59 -11.57
C ALA A 42 -10.96 -38.94 -11.27
N ALA A 43 -10.26 -40.06 -11.50
CA ALA A 43 -10.77 -41.39 -11.15
C ALA A 43 -10.97 -41.56 -9.63
N GLY A 44 -10.06 -41.02 -8.81
CA GLY A 44 -10.17 -41.02 -7.35
C GLY A 44 -11.38 -40.25 -6.84
N LEU A 45 -11.66 -39.07 -7.43
CA LEU A 45 -12.84 -38.26 -7.14
C LEU A 45 -14.15 -38.96 -7.54
N ALA A 46 -14.16 -39.68 -8.66
CA ALA A 46 -15.32 -40.45 -9.13
C ALA A 46 -15.59 -41.69 -8.25
N GLY A 47 -14.55 -42.27 -7.63
CA GLY A 47 -14.66 -43.40 -6.72
C GLY A 47 -15.02 -43.04 -5.27
N ALA A 48 -15.07 -41.76 -4.92
CA ALA A 48 -15.37 -41.30 -3.57
C ALA A 48 -16.85 -41.54 -3.20
N ALA A 49 -17.09 -42.03 -1.99
CA ALA A 49 -18.44 -42.27 -1.46
C ALA A 49 -19.01 -41.04 -0.75
N ALA A 50 -20.33 -41.01 -0.56
CA ALA A 50 -21.06 -39.88 0.04
C ALA A 50 -20.62 -39.46 1.45
N GLY A 51 -19.89 -40.31 2.17
CA GLY A 51 -19.35 -40.03 3.50
C GLY A 51 -17.90 -39.56 3.51
N ASP A 52 -17.22 -39.56 2.36
CA ASP A 52 -15.77 -39.34 2.29
C ASP A 52 -15.43 -37.85 2.27
N VAL A 53 -14.25 -37.51 2.80
CA VAL A 53 -13.61 -36.20 2.62
C VAL A 53 -12.41 -36.40 1.71
N VAL A 54 -12.32 -35.64 0.63
CA VAL A 54 -11.21 -35.72 -0.33
C VAL A 54 -10.34 -34.49 -0.18
N LEU A 55 -9.05 -34.68 -0.01
CA LEU A 55 -8.05 -33.62 -0.01
C LEU A 55 -7.14 -33.81 -1.23
N ILE A 56 -7.06 -32.80 -2.07
CA ILE A 56 -6.07 -32.72 -3.14
C ILE A 56 -5.07 -31.65 -2.72
N ALA A 57 -3.95 -32.11 -2.21
CA ALA A 57 -2.84 -31.25 -1.80
C ALA A 57 -1.96 -30.95 -3.02
N GLU A 58 -1.52 -29.70 -3.16
CA GLU A 58 -0.49 -29.28 -4.11
C GLU A 58 -0.85 -29.52 -5.59
N LEU A 59 -1.91 -28.85 -6.06
CA LEU A 59 -2.34 -28.87 -7.46
C LEU A 59 -1.27 -28.40 -8.46
N ASP A 60 -0.26 -27.67 -8.01
CA ASP A 60 0.88 -27.24 -8.80
C ASP A 60 1.79 -28.40 -9.23
N ASP A 61 1.94 -29.44 -8.40
CA ASP A 61 2.68 -30.64 -8.78
C ASP A 61 1.90 -31.47 -9.81
N TRP A 62 0.57 -31.53 -9.67
CA TRP A 62 -0.31 -32.13 -10.68
C TRP A 62 -0.19 -31.44 -12.04
N VAL A 63 -0.07 -30.10 -12.07
CA VAL A 63 0.16 -29.36 -13.32
C VAL A 63 1.51 -29.72 -13.95
N THR A 64 2.56 -29.90 -13.14
CA THR A 64 3.88 -30.31 -13.63
C THR A 64 3.81 -31.68 -14.30
N GLU A 65 3.24 -32.68 -13.61
CA GLU A 65 3.06 -34.03 -14.14
C GLU A 65 2.16 -34.08 -15.37
N LEU A 66 1.09 -33.26 -15.40
CA LEU A 66 0.23 -33.14 -16.57
C LEU A 66 1.01 -32.63 -17.78
N LEU A 67 1.77 -31.56 -17.61
CA LEU A 67 2.54 -30.96 -18.71
C LEU A 67 3.62 -31.92 -19.24
N ASP A 68 4.23 -32.72 -18.36
CA ASP A 68 5.18 -33.77 -18.76
C ASP A 68 4.50 -34.91 -19.50
N ALA A 69 3.34 -35.40 -19.01
CA ALA A 69 2.62 -36.52 -19.59
C ALA A 69 2.05 -36.24 -20.99
N VAL A 70 1.55 -35.02 -21.24
CA VAL A 70 0.86 -34.67 -22.50
C VAL A 70 1.74 -33.88 -23.48
N SER A 71 3.05 -33.77 -23.23
CA SER A 71 3.94 -32.85 -23.97
C SER A 71 3.42 -31.40 -23.97
N GLY A 72 2.73 -31.03 -22.88
CA GLY A 72 2.02 -29.77 -22.68
C GLY A 72 2.92 -28.54 -22.63
N TRP A 73 4.22 -28.74 -22.41
CA TRP A 73 5.25 -27.69 -22.51
C TRP A 73 5.36 -27.08 -23.91
N THR A 74 4.88 -27.79 -24.95
CA THR A 74 4.92 -27.36 -26.34
C THR A 74 3.53 -27.21 -26.98
N ASP A 75 2.57 -28.11 -26.69
CA ASP A 75 1.19 -28.04 -27.17
C ASP A 75 0.20 -28.16 -26.00
N ARG A 76 -0.51 -27.07 -25.71
CA ARG A 76 -1.36 -26.96 -24.50
C ARG A 76 -2.77 -27.51 -24.67
N SER A 77 -3.17 -27.90 -25.89
CA SER A 77 -4.54 -28.35 -26.17
C SER A 77 -4.95 -29.55 -25.31
N HIS A 78 -4.06 -30.53 -25.16
CA HIS A 78 -4.28 -31.74 -24.36
C HIS A 78 -4.31 -31.45 -22.85
N ALA A 79 -3.59 -30.44 -22.37
CA ALA A 79 -3.63 -30.03 -20.97
C ALA A 79 -4.96 -29.33 -20.60
N ASP A 80 -5.52 -28.56 -21.53
CA ASP A 80 -6.82 -27.89 -21.32
C ASP A 80 -7.98 -28.88 -21.18
N ASP A 81 -7.94 -30.02 -21.89
CA ASP A 81 -8.95 -31.07 -21.77
C ASP A 81 -8.84 -31.83 -20.44
N ALA A 82 -7.62 -32.12 -19.97
CA ALA A 82 -7.40 -32.74 -18.66
C ALA A 82 -7.85 -31.83 -17.49
N ILE A 83 -7.60 -30.51 -17.59
CA ILE A 83 -8.11 -29.53 -16.62
C ILE A 83 -9.64 -29.56 -16.55
N ARG A 84 -10.30 -29.63 -17.72
CA ARG A 84 -11.77 -29.70 -17.79
C ARG A 84 -12.29 -30.98 -17.15
N ALA A 85 -11.66 -32.12 -17.46
CA ALA A 85 -12.03 -33.41 -16.88
C ALA A 85 -11.89 -33.41 -15.34
N LEU A 86 -10.85 -32.79 -14.79
CA LEU A 86 -10.68 -32.67 -13.34
C LEU A 86 -11.75 -31.77 -12.72
N ALA A 87 -12.07 -30.62 -13.32
CA ALA A 87 -13.14 -29.75 -12.84
C ALA A 87 -14.52 -30.43 -12.88
N ASP A 88 -14.80 -31.18 -13.95
CA ASP A 88 -16.03 -31.97 -14.08
C ASP A 88 -16.10 -33.07 -13.01
N ALA A 89 -14.97 -33.74 -12.71
CA ALA A 89 -14.89 -34.73 -11.64
C ALA A 89 -15.11 -34.13 -10.25
N VAL A 90 -14.59 -32.92 -9.99
CA VAL A 90 -14.86 -32.19 -8.74
C VAL A 90 -16.34 -31.81 -8.63
N ALA A 91 -16.96 -31.36 -9.73
CA ALA A 91 -18.37 -30.99 -9.74
C ALA A 91 -19.31 -32.20 -9.56
N ALA A 92 -18.92 -33.37 -10.08
CA ALA A 92 -19.74 -34.58 -10.09
C ALA A 92 -19.49 -35.53 -8.89
N THR A 93 -18.48 -35.26 -8.05
CA THR A 93 -18.10 -36.15 -6.95
C THR A 93 -19.23 -36.33 -5.95
N ALA A 94 -19.39 -37.56 -5.44
CA ALA A 94 -20.33 -37.83 -4.36
C ALA A 94 -19.76 -37.45 -2.99
N ALA A 95 -18.46 -37.15 -2.87
CA ALA A 95 -17.80 -36.89 -1.59
C ALA A 95 -18.52 -35.81 -0.76
N ARG A 96 -18.55 -36.00 0.56
CA ARG A 96 -19.16 -35.04 1.50
C ARG A 96 -18.45 -33.68 1.45
N ARG A 97 -17.14 -33.68 1.25
CA ARG A 97 -16.33 -32.46 1.17
C ARG A 97 -15.09 -32.73 0.34
N VAL A 98 -14.79 -31.82 -0.58
CA VAL A 98 -13.53 -31.79 -1.32
C VAL A 98 -12.77 -30.52 -0.94
N VAL A 99 -11.50 -30.66 -0.58
CA VAL A 99 -10.58 -29.57 -0.27
C VAL A 99 -9.47 -29.60 -1.30
N LEU A 100 -9.26 -28.47 -1.97
CA LEU A 100 -8.27 -28.31 -3.02
C LEU A 100 -7.26 -27.25 -2.58
N VAL A 101 -5.97 -27.58 -2.66
CA VAL A 101 -4.89 -26.67 -2.27
C VAL A 101 -3.97 -26.47 -3.46
N SER A 102 -3.76 -25.22 -3.86
CA SER A 102 -2.81 -24.82 -4.90
C SER A 102 -1.84 -23.80 -4.31
N ARG A 103 -0.53 -24.02 -4.46
CA ARG A 103 0.47 -22.98 -4.16
C ARG A 103 0.52 -22.02 -5.33
N GLU A 104 0.18 -20.76 -5.12
CA GLU A 104 0.26 -19.76 -6.19
C GLU A 104 1.70 -19.28 -6.38
N VAL A 105 2.45 -20.01 -7.20
CA VAL A 105 3.75 -19.59 -7.74
C VAL A 105 3.48 -18.71 -8.97
N GLY A 106 3.24 -17.41 -8.78
CA GLY A 106 2.85 -16.55 -9.91
C GLY A 106 2.66 -15.05 -9.69
N LEU A 107 3.00 -14.49 -8.51
CA LEU A 107 2.91 -13.03 -8.30
C LEU A 107 4.04 -12.24 -9.00
N ALA A 108 5.02 -12.94 -9.60
CA ALA A 108 6.07 -12.36 -10.42
C ALA A 108 5.84 -12.69 -11.90
N GLN A 109 6.25 -11.79 -12.80
CA GLN A 109 6.19 -12.02 -14.24
C GLN A 109 7.15 -13.17 -14.61
N PRO A 110 6.68 -14.24 -15.29
CA PRO A 110 7.55 -15.36 -15.64
C PRO A 110 8.67 -14.90 -16.58
N ALA A 111 9.89 -15.38 -16.37
CA ALA A 111 11.09 -14.96 -17.11
C ALA A 111 11.12 -15.44 -18.57
N GLY A 112 10.10 -16.20 -18.99
CA GLY A 112 9.88 -16.69 -20.36
C GLY A 112 9.96 -18.21 -20.48
N GLY A 113 9.58 -18.74 -21.65
CA GLY A 113 9.70 -20.17 -21.96
C GLY A 113 8.75 -21.06 -21.15
N ARG A 114 9.28 -22.09 -20.49
CA ARG A 114 8.51 -23.10 -19.73
C ARG A 114 7.76 -22.51 -18.54
N GLU A 115 8.33 -21.51 -17.86
CA GLU A 115 7.69 -20.87 -16.70
C GLU A 115 6.36 -20.19 -17.08
N THR A 116 6.31 -19.51 -18.24
CA THR A 116 5.06 -18.92 -18.76
C THR A 116 4.02 -19.98 -19.12
N VAL A 117 4.47 -21.18 -19.54
CA VAL A 117 3.56 -22.31 -19.80
C VAL A 117 2.98 -22.82 -18.50
N PHE A 118 3.83 -23.08 -17.50
CA PHE A 118 3.41 -23.57 -16.19
C PHE A 118 2.44 -22.61 -15.49
N VAL A 119 2.82 -21.33 -15.32
CA VAL A 119 1.98 -20.30 -14.67
C VAL A 119 0.65 -20.13 -15.40
N GLY A 120 0.68 -20.13 -16.74
CA GLY A 120 -0.55 -20.02 -17.54
C GLY A 120 -1.48 -21.22 -17.38
N THR A 121 -0.94 -22.44 -17.31
CA THR A 121 -1.71 -23.67 -17.12
C THR A 121 -2.28 -23.75 -15.69
N LEU A 122 -1.48 -23.42 -14.68
CA LEU A 122 -1.93 -23.35 -13.28
C LEU A 122 -3.04 -22.32 -13.08
N ALA A 123 -2.93 -21.14 -13.70
CA ALA A 123 -3.97 -20.12 -13.66
C ALA A 123 -5.29 -20.58 -14.31
N LYS A 124 -5.22 -21.34 -15.42
CA LYS A 124 -6.41 -21.94 -16.05
C LYS A 124 -7.05 -23.00 -15.14
N LEU A 125 -6.24 -23.88 -14.54
CA LEU A 125 -6.70 -24.89 -13.59
C LEU A 125 -7.43 -24.24 -12.41
N ASN A 126 -6.79 -23.27 -11.74
CA ASN A 126 -7.38 -22.58 -10.59
C ASN A 126 -8.70 -21.89 -10.94
N ARG A 127 -8.81 -21.30 -12.15
CA ARG A 127 -10.06 -20.70 -12.63
C ARG A 127 -11.15 -21.76 -12.87
N ALA A 128 -10.82 -22.90 -13.47
CA ALA A 128 -11.75 -23.98 -13.74
C ALA A 128 -12.29 -24.58 -12.42
N LEU A 129 -11.40 -24.82 -11.45
CA LEU A 129 -11.77 -25.35 -10.14
C LEU A 129 -12.59 -24.34 -9.32
N ALA A 130 -12.21 -23.06 -9.30
CA ALA A 130 -12.97 -22.02 -8.60
C ALA A 130 -14.42 -21.88 -9.13
N ALA A 131 -14.66 -22.18 -10.41
CA ALA A 131 -16.00 -22.17 -10.98
C ALA A 131 -16.90 -23.25 -10.35
N VAL A 132 -16.35 -24.43 -10.07
CA VAL A 132 -17.11 -25.59 -9.56
C VAL A 132 -17.10 -25.71 -8.03
N CYS A 133 -16.14 -25.10 -7.32
CA CYS A 133 -16.11 -25.11 -5.86
C CYS A 133 -17.17 -24.20 -5.23
N ASP A 134 -17.80 -24.62 -4.14
CA ASP A 134 -18.74 -23.77 -3.38
C ASP A 134 -18.02 -22.62 -2.66
N ARG A 135 -16.80 -22.89 -2.17
CA ARG A 135 -15.98 -21.92 -1.44
C ARG A 135 -14.58 -21.81 -2.04
N VAL A 136 -14.05 -20.60 -2.07
CA VAL A 136 -12.70 -20.29 -2.56
C VAL A 136 -12.09 -19.25 -1.63
N ALA A 137 -10.85 -19.46 -1.17
CA ALA A 137 -10.12 -18.50 -0.37
C ALA A 137 -8.66 -18.40 -0.81
N LEU A 138 -8.09 -17.20 -0.71
CA LEU A 138 -6.65 -16.99 -0.72
C LEU A 138 -6.14 -16.97 0.71
N VAL A 139 -5.13 -17.78 1.02
CA VAL A 139 -4.49 -17.79 2.33
C VAL A 139 -3.15 -17.08 2.22
N VAL A 140 -2.99 -15.95 2.90
CA VAL A 140 -1.73 -15.20 2.96
C VAL A 140 -1.31 -15.11 4.42
N ALA A 141 -0.11 -15.61 4.73
CA ALA A 141 0.42 -15.62 6.10
C ALA A 141 -0.51 -16.26 7.15
N GLY A 142 -1.30 -17.27 6.74
CA GLY A 142 -2.25 -17.98 7.61
C GLY A 142 -3.65 -17.36 7.68
N GLU A 143 -3.86 -16.16 7.12
CA GLU A 143 -5.17 -15.49 7.07
C GLU A 143 -5.91 -15.81 5.76
N ALA A 144 -7.17 -16.22 5.86
CA ALA A 144 -7.98 -16.61 4.71
C ALA A 144 -8.92 -15.50 4.23
N ALA A 145 -8.70 -15.00 3.01
CA ALA A 145 -9.61 -14.10 2.31
C ALA A 145 -10.54 -14.91 1.39
N TRP A 146 -11.84 -14.97 1.72
CA TRP A 146 -12.83 -15.74 0.96
C TRP A 146 -13.31 -14.97 -0.27
N PHE A 147 -13.10 -15.55 -1.46
CA PHE A 147 -13.63 -15.04 -2.74
C PHE A 147 -15.00 -15.61 -3.10
N LYS A 148 -15.35 -16.78 -2.54
CA LYS A 148 -16.62 -17.47 -2.82
C LYS A 148 -17.09 -18.21 -1.57
N GLY A 149 -18.40 -18.15 -1.29
CA GLY A 149 -19.12 -19.02 -0.34
C GLY A 149 -18.72 -18.97 1.14
N GLY A 150 -17.95 -17.98 1.60
CA GLY A 150 -17.64 -17.81 3.02
C GLY A 150 -18.89 -17.46 3.84
N ASP A 151 -19.04 -18.07 5.03
CA ASP A 151 -20.09 -17.69 5.98
C ASP A 151 -19.84 -16.25 6.43
N ALA A 152 -20.73 -15.35 6.01
CA ALA A 152 -20.83 -13.96 6.43
C ALA A 152 -21.27 -13.82 7.92
N GLY A 153 -20.88 -14.76 8.79
CA GLY A 153 -21.41 -14.95 10.15
C GLY A 153 -20.41 -14.78 11.29
N ALA A 154 -19.12 -14.53 11.01
CA ALA A 154 -18.13 -14.17 12.04
C ALA A 154 -17.52 -12.76 11.86
N LEU A 155 -17.97 -12.02 10.85
CA LEU A 155 -17.82 -10.58 10.77
C LEU A 155 -19.21 -10.04 10.45
N ALA A 156 -19.97 -9.75 11.50
CA ALA A 156 -21.19 -8.96 11.36
C ALA A 156 -20.83 -7.68 10.59
N PRO A 157 -21.67 -7.22 9.65
CA PRO A 157 -21.48 -5.91 9.08
C PRO A 157 -21.54 -4.92 10.25
N ILE A 158 -20.44 -4.24 10.53
CA ILE A 158 -20.49 -3.03 11.36
C ILE A 158 -21.12 -1.94 10.46
N VAL A 159 -22.38 -2.14 10.10
CA VAL A 159 -23.29 -1.06 9.74
C VAL A 159 -23.84 -0.56 11.07
N THR A 160 -23.00 0.19 11.77
CA THR A 160 -23.43 1.12 12.81
C THR A 160 -22.65 2.41 12.62
N GLY A 161 -23.25 3.33 11.89
CA GLY A 161 -22.74 4.69 11.70
C GLY A 161 -22.23 4.98 10.29
N ARG A 162 -23.14 5.02 9.30
CA ARG A 162 -22.90 5.89 8.15
C ARG A 162 -22.86 7.33 8.67
N SER A 163 -21.67 7.86 8.89
CA SER A 163 -21.45 9.30 8.99
C SER A 163 -20.83 9.74 7.68
N ALA A 164 -21.68 10.17 6.74
CA ALA A 164 -21.27 11.19 5.81
C ALA A 164 -21.03 12.45 6.67
N THR A 165 -19.77 12.83 6.85
CA THR A 165 -19.45 14.09 7.52
C THR A 165 -19.78 15.21 6.54
N PRO A 166 -20.63 16.19 6.91
CA PRO A 166 -20.93 17.31 6.02
C PRO A 166 -19.64 18.08 5.71
N ALA A 167 -19.54 18.62 4.49
CA ALA A 167 -18.47 19.51 4.08
C ALA A 167 -18.26 20.61 5.13
N VAL A 168 -17.05 20.70 5.68
CA VAL A 168 -16.72 21.65 6.75
C VAL A 168 -16.70 23.07 6.15
N PRO A 169 -17.56 24.01 6.60
CA PRO A 169 -17.43 25.41 6.24
C PRO A 169 -16.25 25.99 7.04
N VAL A 170 -15.16 26.36 6.34
CA VAL A 170 -13.95 26.91 6.98
C VAL A 170 -13.95 28.43 6.81
N ASP A 171 -14.03 29.17 7.92
CA ASP A 171 -13.73 30.60 7.98
C ASP A 171 -12.23 30.79 7.71
N THR A 172 -11.82 31.56 6.69
CA THR A 172 -10.45 31.65 6.14
C THR A 172 -9.59 32.79 6.73
N THR A 173 -10.01 33.42 7.84
CA THR A 173 -9.45 34.72 8.28
C THR A 173 -8.11 34.71 9.04
N ALA A 174 -7.53 33.56 9.36
CA ALA A 174 -6.23 33.46 10.04
C ALA A 174 -5.18 32.86 9.10
N GLY A 175 -4.17 33.66 8.73
CA GLY A 175 -3.09 33.25 7.81
C GLY A 175 -2.01 32.41 8.49
N ILE A 176 -1.33 31.57 7.70
CA ILE A 176 -0.17 30.79 8.17
C ILE A 176 1.02 31.73 8.38
N PRO A 177 1.79 31.60 9.48
CA PRO A 177 3.04 32.34 9.65
C PRO A 177 3.99 32.19 8.45
N GLU A 178 4.78 33.23 8.16
CA GLU A 178 5.73 33.18 7.03
C GLU A 178 6.74 32.02 7.19
N ARG A 179 7.12 31.73 8.43
CA ARG A 179 7.86 30.55 8.88
C ARG A 179 7.21 29.97 10.14
N PRO A 180 6.45 28.88 10.05
CA PRO A 180 5.88 28.24 11.24
C PRO A 180 7.00 27.59 12.07
N ASP A 181 6.88 27.66 13.39
CA ASP A 181 7.78 26.96 14.31
C ASP A 181 7.35 25.49 14.39
N LEU A 182 7.95 24.67 13.51
CA LEU A 182 7.65 23.25 13.36
C LEU A 182 8.69 22.43 14.12
N GLN A 183 8.21 21.54 14.99
CA GLN A 183 9.09 20.65 15.74
C GLN A 183 9.47 19.41 14.92
N VAL A 184 10.60 18.82 15.25
CA VAL A 184 11.00 17.50 14.74
C VAL A 184 10.31 16.38 15.53
N PRO A 185 10.02 15.22 14.93
CA PRO A 185 9.63 14.04 15.68
C PRO A 185 10.67 13.67 16.74
N ASP A 186 10.26 12.99 17.81
CA ASP A 186 11.16 12.62 18.90
C ASP A 186 12.16 11.54 18.44
N GLU A 187 13.39 11.96 18.16
CA GLU A 187 14.47 11.07 17.73
C GLU A 187 14.83 10.02 18.80
N THR A 188 14.69 10.36 20.09
CA THR A 188 14.96 9.42 21.18
C THR A 188 13.91 8.33 21.22
N ALA A 189 12.64 8.70 21.07
CA ALA A 189 11.55 7.74 20.97
C ALA A 189 11.64 6.87 19.71
N ALA A 190 11.99 7.45 18.56
CA ALA A 190 12.21 6.70 17.32
C ALA A 190 13.35 5.67 17.45
N ALA A 191 14.46 6.07 18.06
CA ALA A 191 15.59 5.18 18.33
C ALA A 191 15.21 4.08 19.34
N ALA A 192 14.49 4.43 20.40
CA ALA A 192 14.00 3.47 21.40
C ALA A 192 13.03 2.45 20.79
N ALA A 193 12.13 2.88 19.89
CA ALA A 193 11.25 1.99 19.14
C ALA A 193 12.04 1.03 18.24
N GLY A 194 13.10 1.52 17.58
CA GLY A 194 14.01 0.68 16.81
C GLY A 194 14.77 -0.34 17.64
N LEU A 195 15.21 0.02 18.85
CA LEU A 195 15.90 -0.89 19.78
C LEU A 195 14.94 -1.93 20.37
N GLN A 196 13.71 -1.54 20.69
CA GLN A 196 12.69 -2.43 21.24
C GLN A 196 12.43 -3.61 20.30
N LEU A 197 12.38 -3.38 18.98
CA LEU A 197 12.18 -4.43 17.98
C LEU A 197 13.27 -5.51 18.02
N GLN A 198 14.50 -5.18 18.41
CA GLN A 198 15.61 -6.15 18.51
C GLN A 198 15.45 -7.09 19.70
N GLY A 199 14.75 -6.63 20.75
CA GLY A 199 14.48 -7.42 21.96
C GLY A 199 13.25 -8.31 21.83
N LEU A 200 12.41 -8.12 20.81
CA LEU A 200 11.21 -8.92 20.60
C LEU A 200 11.53 -10.38 20.29
N ASP A 201 10.64 -11.28 20.72
CA ASP A 201 10.70 -12.71 20.41
C ASP A 201 10.26 -13.00 18.97
N LEU A 202 10.92 -12.34 18.02
CA LEU A 202 10.78 -12.54 16.59
C LEU A 202 11.98 -13.36 16.08
N VAL A 203 11.71 -14.26 15.14
CA VAL A 203 12.73 -15.09 14.47
C VAL A 203 13.05 -14.48 13.10
N GLY A 204 14.26 -14.71 12.59
CA GLY A 204 14.68 -14.26 11.26
C GLY A 204 14.94 -12.75 11.18
N ALA A 205 14.57 -12.12 10.06
CA ALA A 205 14.78 -10.70 9.80
C ALA A 205 13.76 -9.77 10.50
N GLY A 206 12.89 -10.30 11.36
CA GLY A 206 11.85 -9.55 12.04
C GLY A 206 10.82 -8.96 11.07
N LEU A 207 10.53 -7.67 11.21
CA LEU A 207 9.54 -6.95 10.40
C LEU A 207 10.08 -6.48 9.03
N GLY A 208 11.36 -6.72 8.71
CA GLY A 208 11.96 -6.29 7.45
C GLY A 208 11.84 -4.78 7.24
N ALA A 209 11.38 -4.36 6.05
CA ALA A 209 11.19 -2.95 5.68
C ALA A 209 10.17 -2.22 6.57
N LEU A 210 9.22 -2.93 7.20
CA LEU A 210 8.22 -2.33 8.09
C LEU A 210 8.81 -1.85 9.43
N THR A 211 10.07 -2.19 9.73
CA THR A 211 10.83 -1.65 10.87
C THR A 211 10.86 -0.12 10.85
N ASP A 212 11.00 0.47 9.67
CA ASP A 212 11.07 1.93 9.53
C ASP A 212 9.72 2.60 9.85
N THR A 213 8.60 1.91 9.59
CA THR A 213 7.27 2.37 10.00
C THR A 213 7.15 2.44 11.52
N VAL A 214 7.68 1.45 12.24
CA VAL A 214 7.66 1.44 13.71
C VAL A 214 8.52 2.56 14.28
N ARG A 215 9.71 2.79 13.71
CA ARG A 215 10.59 3.91 14.12
C ARG A 215 9.93 5.26 13.86
N PHE A 216 9.36 5.44 12.67
CA PHE A 216 8.62 6.63 12.29
C PHE A 216 7.45 6.89 13.25
N ALA A 217 6.60 5.90 13.49
CA ALA A 217 5.49 6.01 14.43
C ALA A 217 5.96 6.31 15.85
N GLY A 218 7.05 5.68 16.30
CA GLY A 218 7.66 5.92 17.62
C GLY A 218 8.08 7.38 17.79
N GLY A 219 8.74 7.95 16.78
CA GLY A 219 9.14 9.36 16.79
C GLY A 219 7.95 10.32 16.75
N THR A 220 6.97 10.07 15.88
CA THR A 220 5.80 10.95 15.74
C THR A 220 4.85 10.89 16.95
N GLN A 221 4.84 9.77 17.68
CA GLN A 221 4.04 9.60 18.90
C GLN A 221 4.81 9.91 20.19
N GLY A 222 6.13 10.11 20.14
CA GLY A 222 6.98 10.26 21.32
C GLY A 222 6.99 9.01 22.21
N ARG A 223 6.93 7.81 21.62
CA ARG A 223 6.83 6.52 22.33
C ARG A 223 7.87 5.51 21.88
N ALA A 224 8.54 4.88 22.84
CA ALA A 224 9.40 3.72 22.60
C ALA A 224 8.61 2.48 22.15
N VAL A 225 7.31 2.39 22.49
CA VAL A 225 6.39 1.37 21.98
C VAL A 225 5.23 2.10 21.32
N PRO A 226 5.30 2.38 20.01
CA PRO A 226 4.24 3.11 19.32
C PRO A 226 2.94 2.31 19.33
N GLN A 227 1.83 3.02 19.43
CA GLN A 227 0.51 2.42 19.31
C GLN A 227 0.12 2.30 17.83
N PRO A 228 -0.60 1.25 17.44
CA PRO A 228 -1.17 1.16 16.09
C PRO A 228 -2.13 2.32 15.86
N TRP A 229 -2.02 2.99 14.70
CA TRP A 229 -2.96 4.05 14.31
C TRP A 229 -4.38 3.49 14.24
N GLN A 230 -5.29 3.91 15.12
CA GLN A 230 -6.68 3.44 15.18
C GLN A 230 -7.61 4.31 14.32
N SER A 231 -7.35 5.61 14.28
CA SER A 231 -8.12 6.58 13.51
C SER A 231 -7.26 7.17 12.40
N VAL A 232 -7.56 6.82 11.14
CA VAL A 232 -6.88 7.39 9.96
C VAL A 232 -7.89 8.24 9.20
N ARG A 233 -7.53 9.50 8.94
CA ARG A 233 -8.37 10.45 8.21
C ARG A 233 -7.81 10.69 6.81
N VAL A 234 -8.58 10.37 5.79
CA VAL A 234 -8.26 10.66 4.39
C VAL A 234 -8.85 12.02 4.03
N LEU A 235 -8.00 12.93 3.56
CA LEU A 235 -8.41 14.19 2.96
C LEU A 235 -8.24 14.06 1.44
N LEU A 236 -9.35 13.88 0.74
CA LEU A 236 -9.42 13.74 -0.71
C LEU A 236 -9.61 15.11 -1.36
N LEU A 237 -8.53 15.65 -1.91
CA LEU A 237 -8.52 16.95 -2.57
C LEU A 237 -9.05 16.84 -4.00
N HIS A 238 -10.03 17.67 -4.33
CA HIS A 238 -10.53 17.83 -5.69
C HIS A 238 -9.86 19.03 -6.36
N GLY A 239 -8.95 18.77 -7.28
CA GLY A 239 -8.17 19.78 -8.02
C GLY A 239 -8.67 20.00 -9.45
N VAL A 240 -8.67 21.24 -9.92
CA VAL A 240 -9.01 21.56 -11.32
C VAL A 240 -8.00 22.54 -11.88
N HIS A 241 -7.22 22.11 -12.87
CA HIS A 241 -6.29 22.95 -13.63
C HIS A 241 -6.79 23.17 -15.04
N ALA A 242 -6.81 24.43 -15.48
CA ALA A 242 -7.15 24.79 -16.85
C ALA A 242 -5.97 24.60 -17.82
N GLY A 243 -6.26 24.67 -19.11
CA GLY A 243 -5.25 24.68 -20.17
C GLY A 243 -4.75 23.30 -20.56
N ALA A 244 -3.58 23.28 -21.20
CA ALA A 244 -2.95 22.08 -21.75
C ALA A 244 -2.46 21.10 -20.66
N ALA A 245 -2.38 21.53 -19.41
CA ALA A 245 -2.07 20.69 -18.26
C ALA A 245 -3.08 19.54 -18.08
N ALA A 246 -4.37 19.79 -18.36
CA ALA A 246 -5.45 18.81 -18.25
C ALA A 246 -5.67 17.96 -19.52
N ALA A 247 -4.76 18.02 -20.51
CA ALA A 247 -4.94 17.30 -21.76
C ALA A 247 -5.08 15.79 -21.53
N GLY A 248 -6.14 15.18 -22.06
CA GLY A 248 -6.44 13.76 -21.90
C GLY A 248 -7.17 13.38 -20.61
N ASP A 249 -7.40 14.33 -19.69
CA ASP A 249 -8.28 14.09 -18.54
C ASP A 249 -9.75 14.18 -18.94
N ASP A 250 -10.57 13.35 -18.29
CA ASP A 250 -12.03 13.38 -18.39
C ASP A 250 -12.60 13.97 -17.10
N ARG A 251 -12.94 15.26 -17.15
CA ARG A 251 -13.45 16.00 -15.99
C ARG A 251 -14.72 15.39 -15.42
N ASP A 252 -15.68 15.01 -16.25
CA ASP A 252 -16.92 14.39 -15.80
C ASP A 252 -16.64 13.07 -15.06
N SER A 253 -15.57 12.36 -15.47
CA SER A 253 -15.13 11.13 -14.81
C SER A 253 -14.39 11.34 -13.50
N VAL A 254 -13.68 12.46 -13.36
CA VAL A 254 -13.07 12.88 -12.09
C VAL A 254 -14.17 13.33 -11.13
N ASP A 255 -15.05 14.24 -11.55
CA ASP A 255 -16.16 14.76 -10.75
C ASP A 255 -17.05 13.61 -10.23
N ARG A 256 -17.40 12.66 -11.09
CA ARG A 256 -18.16 11.46 -10.69
C ARG A 256 -17.40 10.60 -9.66
N ARG A 257 -16.08 10.48 -9.74
CA ARG A 257 -15.30 9.70 -8.75
C ARG A 257 -15.17 10.43 -7.42
N VAL A 258 -15.12 11.76 -7.42
CA VAL A 258 -15.20 12.58 -6.21
C VAL A 258 -16.56 12.41 -5.54
N GLU A 259 -17.66 12.48 -6.30
CA GLU A 259 -19.01 12.25 -5.76
C GLU A 259 -19.16 10.83 -5.22
N GLN A 260 -18.66 9.82 -5.94
CA GLN A 260 -18.64 8.45 -5.44
C GLN A 260 -17.94 8.38 -4.07
N ALA A 261 -16.75 8.96 -3.94
CA ALA A 261 -16.02 8.97 -2.68
C ALA A 261 -16.79 9.69 -1.55
N HIS A 262 -17.46 10.80 -1.86
CA HIS A 262 -18.31 11.54 -0.93
C HIS A 262 -19.53 10.71 -0.46
N GLU A 263 -20.17 9.98 -1.37
CA GLU A 263 -21.30 9.07 -1.08
C GLU A 263 -20.86 7.78 -0.37
N GLY A 264 -19.55 7.57 -0.17
CA GLY A 264 -19.00 6.35 0.43
C GLY A 264 -19.04 5.15 -0.52
N VAL A 265 -19.07 5.41 -1.84
CA VAL A 265 -19.04 4.39 -2.89
C VAL A 265 -17.82 4.56 -3.80
N GLY A 266 -17.57 3.59 -4.67
CA GLY A 266 -16.42 3.64 -5.58
C GLY A 266 -15.10 3.28 -4.90
N ALA A 267 -14.04 3.23 -5.71
CA ALA A 267 -12.83 2.51 -5.34
C ALA A 267 -12.08 3.10 -4.13
N LEU A 268 -11.98 4.43 -4.03
CA LEU A 268 -11.28 5.08 -2.91
C LEU A 268 -12.06 4.96 -1.59
N ALA A 269 -13.39 5.10 -1.62
CA ALA A 269 -14.21 4.91 -0.42
C ALA A 269 -14.18 3.45 0.06
N LEU A 270 -14.29 2.49 -0.85
CA LEU A 270 -14.20 1.06 -0.51
C LEU A 270 -12.82 0.69 0.05
N LEU A 271 -11.74 1.27 -0.49
CA LEU A 271 -10.40 1.09 0.06
C LEU A 271 -10.24 1.76 1.43
N ALA A 272 -10.81 2.95 1.63
CA ALA A 272 -10.81 3.62 2.93
C ALA A 272 -11.56 2.79 3.98
N GLU A 273 -12.72 2.25 3.63
CA GLU A 273 -13.50 1.35 4.50
C GLU A 273 -12.72 0.08 4.83
N ALA A 274 -12.16 -0.59 3.82
CA ALA A 274 -11.33 -1.79 4.02
C ALA A 274 -10.08 -1.50 4.86
N ALA A 275 -9.53 -0.30 4.75
CA ALA A 275 -8.41 0.15 5.56
C ALA A 275 -8.81 0.59 6.98
N GLY A 276 -10.11 0.69 7.30
CA GLY A 276 -10.62 1.25 8.54
C GLY A 276 -10.26 2.74 8.71
N ALA A 277 -10.35 3.49 7.62
CA ALA A 277 -10.08 4.93 7.53
C ALA A 277 -11.37 5.68 7.17
N THR A 278 -11.50 6.92 7.63
CA THR A 278 -12.60 7.81 7.23
C THR A 278 -12.16 8.71 6.09
N ILE A 279 -13.04 8.98 5.13
CA ILE A 279 -12.74 9.84 3.97
C ILE A 279 -13.55 11.13 4.02
N GLY A 280 -12.92 12.25 3.70
CA GLY A 280 -13.56 13.56 3.53
C GLY A 280 -13.09 14.19 2.22
N THR A 281 -14.04 14.66 1.40
CA THR A 281 -13.75 15.38 0.16
C THR A 281 -13.55 16.86 0.42
N VAL A 282 -12.60 17.47 -0.29
CA VAL A 282 -12.23 18.87 -0.15
C VAL A 282 -12.16 19.51 -1.53
N GLU A 283 -13.07 20.44 -1.79
CA GLU A 283 -13.02 21.28 -2.98
C GLU A 283 -11.87 22.29 -2.87
N CYS A 284 -10.97 22.28 -3.86
CA CYS A 284 -9.83 23.18 -3.92
C CYS A 284 -10.09 24.33 -4.93
N PRO A 285 -9.42 25.48 -4.79
CA PRO A 285 -9.53 26.57 -5.76
C PRO A 285 -9.16 26.11 -7.17
N ALA A 286 -10.00 26.46 -8.15
CA ALA A 286 -9.69 26.20 -9.55
C ALA A 286 -8.47 27.01 -10.00
N SER A 287 -7.59 26.37 -10.75
CA SER A 287 -6.30 26.91 -11.17
C SER A 287 -6.33 27.30 -12.65
N ALA A 288 -5.83 28.50 -12.96
CA ALA A 288 -5.70 28.97 -14.33
C ALA A 288 -4.58 28.22 -15.09
N ALA A 289 -4.53 28.39 -16.41
CA ALA A 289 -3.57 27.72 -17.28
C ALA A 289 -2.14 28.24 -17.03
N MET A 290 -1.32 27.43 -16.35
CA MET A 290 0.06 27.76 -15.93
C MET A 290 0.99 28.14 -17.08
N GLU A 291 0.72 27.68 -18.31
CA GLU A 291 1.52 27.99 -19.49
C GLU A 291 1.27 29.42 -20.02
N THR A 292 0.12 30.02 -19.68
CA THR A 292 -0.26 31.37 -20.14
C THR A 292 -0.19 32.44 -19.05
N GLY A 293 -0.30 32.07 -17.78
CA GLY A 293 -0.36 32.98 -16.64
C GLY A 293 -0.14 32.27 -15.33
N ASP A 294 -0.27 33.02 -14.23
CA ASP A 294 -0.17 32.43 -12.89
C ASP A 294 -1.43 31.62 -12.60
N ALA A 295 -1.23 30.40 -12.06
CA ALA A 295 -2.30 29.46 -11.73
C ALA A 295 -3.26 30.01 -10.68
N LEU A 296 -2.72 30.76 -9.70
CA LEU A 296 -3.46 31.43 -8.64
C LEU A 296 -2.89 32.84 -8.38
N THR A 297 -3.71 33.70 -7.78
CA THR A 297 -3.25 34.93 -7.16
C THR A 297 -2.57 34.65 -5.82
N ALA A 298 -1.74 35.59 -5.33
CA ALA A 298 -1.11 35.47 -4.02
C ALA A 298 -2.13 35.33 -2.88
N GLN A 299 -3.28 36.02 -2.98
CA GLN A 299 -4.36 35.91 -2.00
C GLN A 299 -5.02 34.52 -2.00
N GLU A 300 -5.22 33.93 -3.17
CA GLU A 300 -5.76 32.57 -3.29
C GLU A 300 -4.79 31.52 -2.74
N VAL A 301 -3.47 31.71 -2.92
CA VAL A 301 -2.46 30.84 -2.30
C VAL A 301 -2.52 30.90 -0.79
N GLU A 302 -2.54 32.10 -0.19
CA GLU A 302 -2.64 32.23 1.27
C GLU A 302 -3.96 31.65 1.81
N ALA A 303 -5.07 31.83 1.09
CA ALA A 303 -6.36 31.25 1.47
C ALA A 303 -6.35 29.71 1.38
N ALA A 304 -5.77 29.14 0.32
CA ALA A 304 -5.65 27.70 0.12
C ALA A 304 -4.75 27.05 1.18
N LEU A 305 -3.61 27.68 1.47
CA LEU A 305 -2.72 27.28 2.56
C LEU A 305 -3.46 27.29 3.90
N ALA A 306 -4.13 28.39 4.25
CA ALA A 306 -4.89 28.51 5.49
C ALA A 306 -6.05 27.50 5.58
N GLN A 307 -6.73 27.20 4.46
CA GLN A 307 -7.74 26.15 4.39
C GLN A 307 -7.13 24.79 4.72
N GLY A 308 -6.01 24.44 4.09
CA GLY A 308 -5.31 23.18 4.34
C GLY A 308 -4.88 23.03 5.79
N TRP A 309 -4.31 24.07 6.38
CA TRP A 309 -3.91 24.07 7.79
C TRP A 309 -5.09 23.77 8.72
N LYS A 310 -6.23 24.44 8.51
CA LYS A 310 -7.45 24.24 9.31
C LYS A 310 -8.05 22.86 9.13
N LEU A 311 -7.99 22.28 7.93
CA LEU A 311 -8.42 20.91 7.68
C LEU A 311 -7.58 19.90 8.46
N ALA A 312 -6.27 20.13 8.56
CA ALA A 312 -5.40 19.30 9.40
C ALA A 312 -5.74 19.45 10.88
N GLU A 313 -5.92 20.68 11.38
CA GLU A 313 -6.34 20.91 12.78
C GLU A 313 -7.65 20.21 13.11
N ALA A 314 -8.66 20.33 12.23
CA ALA A 314 -9.95 19.67 12.40
C ALA A 314 -9.81 18.14 12.43
N ALA A 315 -9.02 17.55 11.51
CA ALA A 315 -8.77 16.12 11.51
C ALA A 315 -8.12 15.62 12.82
N VAL A 316 -7.18 16.39 13.37
CA VAL A 316 -6.53 16.05 14.64
C VAL A 316 -7.46 16.25 15.83
N ASP A 317 -8.29 17.30 15.84
CA ASP A 317 -9.30 17.55 16.87
C ASP A 317 -10.38 16.46 16.90
N GLU A 318 -10.69 15.87 15.74
CA GLU A 318 -11.54 14.68 15.59
C GLU A 318 -10.85 13.38 16.05
N GLY A 319 -9.57 13.44 16.44
CA GLY A 319 -8.81 12.32 16.98
C GLY A 319 -8.12 11.46 15.92
N ALA A 320 -7.74 12.02 14.76
CA ALA A 320 -6.93 11.31 13.78
C ALA A 320 -5.50 11.04 14.32
N ASP A 321 -5.09 9.78 14.31
CA ASP A 321 -3.72 9.37 14.63
C ASP A 321 -2.75 9.57 13.46
N ALA A 322 -3.29 9.57 12.23
CA ALA A 322 -2.58 9.85 10.99
C ALA A 322 -3.54 10.39 9.92
N ILE A 323 -2.99 11.21 9.03
CA ILE A 323 -3.71 11.76 7.87
C ILE A 323 -3.21 11.08 6.60
N VAL A 324 -4.11 10.68 5.71
CA VAL A 324 -3.78 10.27 4.34
C VAL A 324 -4.14 11.42 3.40
N LEU A 325 -3.16 11.89 2.63
CA LEU A 325 -3.38 12.89 1.61
C LEU A 325 -3.71 12.18 0.28
N ALA A 326 -4.92 12.39 -0.20
CA ALA A 326 -5.41 11.83 -1.47
C ALA A 326 -5.80 12.97 -2.41
N THR A 327 -5.66 12.75 -3.72
CA THR A 327 -6.02 13.76 -4.72
C THR A 327 -6.74 13.14 -5.91
N LEU A 328 -7.72 13.85 -6.42
CA LEU A 328 -8.33 13.61 -7.72
C LEU A 328 -8.45 14.95 -8.42
N GLY A 329 -7.87 15.09 -9.60
CA GLY A 329 -7.97 16.36 -10.29
C GLY A 329 -7.51 16.30 -11.73
N THR A 330 -8.00 17.25 -12.52
CA THR A 330 -7.58 17.39 -13.92
C THR A 330 -6.36 18.30 -13.99
N GLY A 331 -5.30 17.85 -14.65
CA GLY A 331 -4.04 18.56 -14.81
C GLY A 331 -3.17 18.67 -13.56
N SER A 332 -3.59 18.10 -12.43
CA SER A 332 -2.88 18.11 -11.16
C SER A 332 -1.48 17.49 -11.26
N GLU A 333 -1.33 16.38 -11.99
CA GLU A 333 -0.02 15.76 -12.23
C GLU A 333 0.94 16.71 -12.96
N ALA A 334 0.47 17.39 -14.02
CA ALA A 334 1.30 18.33 -14.77
C ALA A 334 1.73 19.52 -13.91
N ALA A 335 0.84 20.02 -13.06
CA ALA A 335 1.15 21.07 -12.09
C ALA A 335 2.19 20.60 -11.05
N ALA A 336 2.04 19.38 -10.53
CA ALA A 336 2.97 18.76 -9.60
C ALA A 336 4.36 18.57 -10.23
N VAL A 337 4.43 18.16 -11.50
CA VAL A 337 5.70 18.09 -12.25
C VAL A 337 6.32 19.47 -12.44
N ALA A 338 5.54 20.48 -12.83
CA ALA A 338 6.04 21.84 -13.02
C ALA A 338 6.62 22.41 -11.72
N LEU A 339 5.90 22.25 -10.60
CA LEU A 339 6.36 22.68 -9.29
C LEU A 339 7.65 21.93 -8.88
N THR A 340 7.66 20.61 -9.01
CA THR A 340 8.81 19.78 -8.65
C THR A 340 10.05 20.12 -9.49
N ALA A 341 9.87 20.37 -10.80
CA ALA A 341 10.95 20.77 -11.68
C ALA A 341 11.57 22.12 -11.27
N LEU A 342 10.80 23.04 -10.72
CA LEU A 342 11.31 24.34 -10.23
C LEU A 342 12.00 24.23 -8.86
N THR A 343 11.51 23.37 -7.97
CA THR A 343 12.00 23.22 -6.59
C THR A 343 13.16 22.23 -6.46
N ALA A 344 13.07 21.09 -7.14
CA ALA A 344 14.01 19.97 -7.03
C ALA A 344 14.79 19.70 -8.33
N GLY A 345 14.41 20.33 -9.44
CA GLY A 345 14.95 20.03 -10.76
C GLY A 345 14.30 18.79 -11.39
N GLY A 346 14.94 18.25 -12.43
CA GLY A 346 14.43 17.13 -13.21
C GLY A 346 13.82 17.56 -14.54
N GLU A 347 13.82 16.64 -15.49
CA GLU A 347 13.28 16.86 -16.82
C GLU A 347 11.77 16.56 -16.83
N ALA A 348 10.95 17.53 -17.23
CA ALA A 348 9.49 17.39 -17.21
C ALA A 348 8.99 16.13 -17.94
N ALA A 349 9.57 15.81 -19.10
CA ALA A 349 9.21 14.63 -19.88
C ALA A 349 9.60 13.30 -19.20
N ALA A 350 10.57 13.30 -18.29
CA ALA A 350 10.97 12.13 -17.51
C ALA A 350 10.12 11.96 -16.23
N LEU A 351 9.56 13.05 -15.71
CA LEU A 351 8.76 13.05 -14.48
C LEU A 351 7.27 12.78 -14.74
N LEU A 352 6.74 13.23 -15.88
CA LEU A 352 5.37 12.94 -16.33
C LEU A 352 5.20 11.46 -16.69
N ASP A 353 4.20 10.82 -16.12
CA ASP A 353 3.78 9.49 -16.51
C ASP A 353 2.98 9.52 -17.83
N ARG A 354 2.86 8.38 -18.50
CA ARG A 354 2.09 8.28 -19.73
C ARG A 354 0.60 8.44 -19.45
N VAL A 355 -0.06 9.29 -20.24
CA VAL A 355 -1.51 9.48 -20.18
C VAL A 355 -2.19 8.24 -20.75
N VAL A 356 -3.12 7.67 -19.99
CA VAL A 356 -3.92 6.51 -20.39
C VAL A 356 -5.37 6.97 -20.57
N ASN A 357 -5.92 6.78 -21.75
CA ASN A 357 -7.32 7.13 -22.02
C ASN A 357 -8.29 6.12 -21.41
N ALA A 358 -9.59 6.42 -21.47
CA ALA A 358 -10.64 5.55 -20.94
C ALA A 358 -10.66 4.13 -21.57
N ALA A 359 -10.08 3.96 -22.77
CA ALA A 359 -9.96 2.66 -23.42
C ALA A 359 -8.71 1.86 -22.97
N GLY A 360 -7.92 2.39 -22.03
CA GLY A 360 -6.71 1.73 -21.52
C GLY A 360 -5.50 1.84 -22.45
N SER A 361 -5.59 2.65 -23.51
CA SER A 361 -4.48 2.88 -24.45
C SER A 361 -3.72 4.16 -24.13
N ILE A 362 -2.43 4.17 -24.46
CA ILE A 362 -1.56 5.33 -24.25
C ILE A 362 -1.97 6.45 -25.21
N ASP A 363 -2.22 7.64 -24.67
CA ASP A 363 -2.47 8.86 -25.43
C ASP A 363 -1.21 9.73 -25.45
N ASP A 364 -0.34 9.46 -26.44
CA ASP A 364 0.89 10.23 -26.62
C ASP A 364 0.61 11.70 -26.98
N ILE A 365 -0.52 12.03 -27.62
CA ILE A 365 -0.87 13.42 -27.98
C ILE A 365 -1.18 14.22 -26.72
N ALA A 366 -2.02 13.67 -25.84
CA ALA A 366 -2.30 14.26 -24.54
C ALA A 366 -1.01 14.41 -23.72
N TRP A 367 -0.19 13.36 -23.66
CA TRP A 367 1.08 13.40 -22.94
C TRP A 367 2.05 14.48 -23.48
N MET A 368 2.22 14.57 -24.81
CA MET A 368 3.04 15.62 -25.43
C MET A 368 2.49 17.02 -25.14
N THR A 369 1.15 17.16 -25.14
CA THR A 369 0.49 18.43 -24.83
C THR A 369 0.75 18.86 -23.38
N ARG A 370 0.69 17.93 -22.42
CA ARG A 370 1.10 18.19 -21.02
C ARG A 370 2.57 18.58 -20.92
N CYS A 371 3.46 17.89 -21.64
CA CYS A 371 4.88 18.22 -21.66
C CYS A 371 5.14 19.64 -22.16
N ILE A 372 4.43 20.08 -23.21
CA ILE A 372 4.53 21.44 -23.74
C ILE A 372 4.04 22.46 -22.71
N ALA A 373 2.90 22.19 -22.06
CA ALA A 373 2.33 23.06 -21.02
C ALA A 373 3.35 23.29 -19.89
N VAL A 374 3.93 22.20 -19.37
CA VAL A 374 4.96 22.28 -18.32
C VAL A 374 6.19 23.04 -18.82
N ARG A 375 6.71 22.70 -20.00
CA ARG A 375 7.87 23.39 -20.58
C ARG A 375 7.65 24.90 -20.69
N ASP A 376 6.49 25.31 -21.18
CA ASP A 376 6.16 26.71 -21.42
C ASP A 376 5.97 27.47 -20.10
N ALA A 377 5.35 26.84 -19.11
CA ALA A 377 5.25 27.36 -17.75
C ALA A 377 6.65 27.57 -17.12
N LEU A 378 7.54 26.56 -17.20
CA LEU A 378 8.91 26.64 -16.69
C LEU A 378 9.71 27.76 -17.39
N HIS A 379 9.55 27.92 -18.70
CA HIS A 379 10.21 28.98 -19.45
C HIS A 379 9.72 30.37 -19.02
N ARG A 380 8.40 30.55 -18.88
CA ARG A 380 7.76 31.81 -18.49
C ARG A 380 8.24 32.29 -17.12
N VAL A 381 8.34 31.38 -16.15
CA VAL A 381 8.67 31.72 -14.75
C VAL A 381 10.18 31.69 -14.47
N ARG A 382 11.03 31.38 -15.46
CA ARG A 382 12.47 31.16 -15.29
C ARG A 382 13.23 32.29 -14.58
N THR A 383 12.77 33.53 -14.72
CA THR A 383 13.38 34.74 -14.15
C THR A 383 12.65 35.27 -12.91
N ARG A 384 11.57 34.61 -12.49
CA ARG A 384 10.76 35.03 -11.35
C ARG A 384 11.32 34.49 -10.04
N PRO A 385 10.96 35.12 -8.90
CA PRO A 385 11.32 34.61 -7.57
C PRO A 385 10.86 33.15 -7.40
N ARG A 386 11.72 32.36 -6.74
CA ARG A 386 11.46 30.94 -6.45
C ARG A 386 11.12 30.69 -4.98
N ASP A 387 10.51 31.67 -4.31
CA ASP A 387 9.95 31.41 -3.00
C ASP A 387 8.74 30.46 -3.12
N PRO A 388 8.46 29.60 -2.13
CA PRO A 388 7.49 28.52 -2.27
C PRO A 388 6.06 29.01 -2.55
N ARG A 389 5.66 30.12 -1.94
CA ARG A 389 4.32 30.72 -2.12
C ARG A 389 4.16 31.26 -3.54
N SER A 390 5.18 31.94 -4.08
CA SER A 390 5.19 32.36 -5.48
C SER A 390 5.19 31.17 -6.44
N LEU A 391 5.90 30.08 -6.14
CA LEU A 391 5.89 28.88 -6.98
C LEU A 391 4.50 28.21 -7.01
N LEU A 392 3.82 28.11 -5.86
CA LEU A 392 2.43 27.66 -5.77
C LEU A 392 1.50 28.55 -6.61
N ALA A 393 1.66 29.87 -6.52
CA ALA A 393 0.87 30.83 -7.31
C ALA A 393 1.11 30.67 -8.82
N MET A 394 2.37 30.49 -9.23
CA MET A 394 2.73 30.51 -10.65
C MET A 394 2.40 29.21 -11.38
N VAL A 395 2.64 28.05 -10.77
CA VAL A 395 2.51 26.73 -11.43
C VAL A 395 1.90 25.63 -10.57
N GLY A 396 1.81 25.80 -9.25
CA GLY A 396 1.37 24.74 -8.34
C GLY A 396 -0.14 24.54 -8.32
N GLY A 397 -0.91 25.62 -8.17
CA GLY A 397 -2.38 25.58 -8.12
C GLY A 397 -2.99 25.22 -6.77
N GLY A 398 -4.32 25.15 -6.74
CA GLY A 398 -5.14 25.13 -5.52
C GLY A 398 -5.04 23.85 -4.71
N ASP A 399 -5.08 22.70 -5.38
CA ASP A 399 -4.92 21.38 -4.75
C ASP A 399 -3.55 21.22 -4.08
N ILE A 400 -2.47 21.61 -4.77
CA ILE A 400 -1.12 21.56 -4.19
C ILE A 400 -0.98 22.55 -3.04
N ALA A 401 -1.57 23.75 -3.14
CA ALA A 401 -1.54 24.73 -2.06
C ALA A 401 -2.32 24.27 -0.82
N VAL A 402 -3.52 23.69 -0.99
CA VAL A 402 -4.29 23.09 0.11
C VAL A 402 -3.53 21.91 0.73
N ALA A 403 -2.98 21.00 -0.09
CA ALA A 403 -2.15 19.90 0.37
C ALA A 403 -0.94 20.37 1.18
N THR A 404 -0.28 21.43 0.72
CA THR A 404 0.86 22.05 1.43
C THR A 404 0.43 22.57 2.80
N GLY A 405 -0.73 23.24 2.86
CA GLY A 405 -1.33 23.70 4.11
C GLY A 405 -1.64 22.55 5.08
N ILE A 406 -2.19 21.43 4.57
CA ILE A 406 -2.47 20.23 5.36
C ILE A 406 -1.19 19.68 5.98
N ILE A 407 -0.12 19.54 5.21
CA ILE A 407 1.16 19.03 5.70
C ILE A 407 1.73 19.93 6.79
N LEU A 408 1.70 21.26 6.59
CA LEU A 408 2.20 22.22 7.56
C LEU A 408 1.38 22.20 8.85
N GLY A 409 0.04 22.16 8.75
CA GLY A 409 -0.86 22.09 9.90
C GLY A 409 -0.73 20.77 10.67
N ALA A 410 -0.66 19.64 9.97
CA ALA A 410 -0.44 18.33 10.58
C ALA A 410 0.91 18.26 11.31
N THR A 411 1.96 18.82 10.70
CA THR A 411 3.27 18.94 11.34
C THR A 411 3.21 19.75 12.63
N TYR A 412 2.54 20.90 12.60
CA TYR A 412 2.37 21.76 13.78
C TYR A 412 1.58 21.06 14.89
N ARG A 413 0.64 20.20 14.51
CA ARG A 413 -0.20 19.40 15.42
C ARG A 413 0.43 18.07 15.83
N HIS A 414 1.67 17.79 15.40
CA HIS A 414 2.39 16.55 15.68
C HIS A 414 1.67 15.29 15.18
N THR A 415 1.13 15.36 13.96
CA THR A 415 0.39 14.26 13.34
C THR A 415 1.08 13.81 12.05
N PRO A 416 1.39 12.51 11.89
CA PRO A 416 2.00 12.00 10.68
C PRO A 416 1.07 12.10 9.47
N VAL A 417 1.65 12.38 8.30
CA VAL A 417 0.94 12.42 7.02
C VAL A 417 1.48 11.35 6.08
N LEU A 418 0.61 10.46 5.64
CA LEU A 418 0.85 9.49 4.58
C LEU A 418 0.56 10.19 3.25
N ILE A 419 1.61 10.45 2.47
CA ILE A 419 1.48 11.07 1.15
C ILE A 419 1.41 10.01 0.06
N ASP A 420 0.65 10.29 -0.98
CA ASP A 420 0.53 9.49 -2.18
C ASP A 420 0.45 10.39 -3.41
N GLY A 421 0.88 9.87 -4.55
CA GLY A 421 0.73 10.49 -5.85
C GLY A 421 1.56 11.75 -6.09
N PRO A 422 1.53 12.25 -7.34
CA PRO A 422 2.14 13.50 -7.77
C PRO A 422 1.88 14.69 -6.84
N VAL A 423 0.63 14.94 -6.48
CA VAL A 423 0.28 16.12 -5.67
C VAL A 423 0.84 16.01 -4.26
N GLY A 424 0.80 14.82 -3.66
CA GLY A 424 1.31 14.60 -2.30
C GLY A 424 2.81 14.89 -2.18
N VAL A 425 3.62 14.41 -3.13
CA VAL A 425 5.07 14.67 -3.11
C VAL A 425 5.42 16.11 -3.47
N ALA A 426 4.68 16.74 -4.39
CA ALA A 426 4.89 18.14 -4.76
C ALA A 426 4.55 19.08 -3.61
N ALA A 427 3.44 18.80 -2.90
CA ALA A 427 3.07 19.49 -1.67
C ALA A 427 4.10 19.26 -0.55
N GLY A 428 4.66 18.05 -0.45
CA GLY A 428 5.76 17.75 0.49
C GLY A 428 7.01 18.60 0.23
N LEU A 429 7.38 18.80 -1.03
CA LEU A 429 8.50 19.68 -1.42
C LEU A 429 8.19 21.16 -1.07
N ALA A 430 6.99 21.64 -1.40
CA ALA A 430 6.57 22.99 -1.07
C ALA A 430 6.54 23.21 0.46
N ALA A 431 6.01 22.25 1.22
CA ALA A 431 5.95 22.30 2.67
C ALA A 431 7.36 22.30 3.28
N ARG A 432 8.30 21.49 2.76
CA ARG A 432 9.70 21.49 3.18
C ARG A 432 10.35 22.87 2.99
N ASP A 433 10.07 23.53 1.87
CA ASP A 433 10.69 24.82 1.57
C ASP A 433 10.08 25.96 2.41
N ILE A 434 8.83 25.83 2.87
CA ILE A 434 8.19 26.75 3.83
C ILE A 434 8.64 26.48 5.27
N GLY A 435 8.65 25.21 5.66
CA GLY A 435 9.00 24.72 6.99
C GLY A 435 9.77 23.40 6.90
N THR A 436 11.08 23.48 7.04
CA THR A 436 12.02 22.37 6.75
C THR A 436 11.75 21.08 7.52
N GLN A 437 11.16 21.18 8.71
CA GLN A 437 10.85 20.01 9.54
C GLN A 437 9.62 19.24 9.07
N SER A 438 8.77 19.82 8.23
CA SER A 438 7.55 19.16 7.73
C SER A 438 7.82 17.81 7.07
N ARG A 439 8.91 17.68 6.31
CA ARG A 439 9.28 16.42 5.65
C ARG A 439 9.49 15.25 6.62
N LEU A 440 9.84 15.52 7.87
CA LEU A 440 10.09 14.49 8.89
C LEU A 440 8.78 13.88 9.43
N TRP A 441 7.66 14.53 9.17
CA TRP A 441 6.31 14.05 9.51
C TRP A 441 5.62 13.35 8.34
N LEU A 442 6.32 13.23 7.21
CA LEU A 442 5.81 12.56 6.02
C LEU A 442 6.25 11.11 5.99
N SER A 443 5.34 10.24 5.59
CA SER A 443 5.64 8.87 5.19
C SER A 443 5.12 8.67 3.77
N LEU A 444 5.94 8.06 2.92
CA LEU A 444 5.58 7.63 1.56
C LEU A 444 5.47 6.11 1.59
N PRO A 445 4.27 5.52 1.73
CA PRO A 445 4.14 4.07 1.87
C PRO A 445 4.58 3.33 0.60
N ASP A 446 4.25 3.88 -0.56
CA ASP A 446 4.54 3.33 -1.88
C ASP A 446 4.66 4.47 -2.89
N HIS A 447 5.48 4.29 -3.93
CA HIS A 447 5.59 5.27 -5.01
C HIS A 447 4.78 4.89 -6.27
N GLY A 448 4.04 3.77 -6.26
CA GLY A 448 3.16 3.29 -7.33
C GLY A 448 3.85 2.93 -8.64
N GLY A 449 5.19 3.00 -8.70
CA GLY A 449 5.94 3.01 -9.96
C GLY A 449 5.91 4.35 -10.70
N HIS A 450 5.31 5.40 -10.14
CA HIS A 450 5.20 6.72 -10.76
C HIS A 450 6.57 7.44 -10.78
N PRO A 451 7.04 7.96 -11.94
CA PRO A 451 8.36 8.58 -12.06
C PRO A 451 8.55 9.80 -11.14
N LEU A 452 7.61 10.75 -11.16
CA LEU A 452 7.62 11.90 -10.26
C LEU A 452 7.66 11.51 -8.78
N VAL A 453 6.80 10.59 -8.34
CA VAL A 453 6.69 10.20 -6.92
C VAL A 453 7.99 9.58 -6.42
N ARG A 454 8.63 8.73 -7.23
CA ARG A 454 9.94 8.18 -6.90
C ARG A 454 11.01 9.27 -6.80
N PHE A 455 11.12 10.12 -7.82
CA PHE A 455 12.12 11.20 -7.84
C PHE A 455 11.96 12.17 -6.67
N ALA A 456 10.74 12.64 -6.42
CA ALA A 456 10.45 13.58 -5.34
C ALA A 456 10.57 12.92 -3.96
N GLY A 457 10.20 11.63 -3.83
CA GLY A 457 10.44 10.83 -2.63
C GLY A 457 11.92 10.77 -2.27
N ASP A 458 12.79 10.48 -3.25
CA ASP A 458 14.25 10.49 -3.07
C ASP A 458 14.76 11.86 -2.61
N VAL A 459 14.25 12.95 -3.20
CA VAL A 459 14.60 14.34 -2.83
C VAL A 459 14.13 14.70 -1.42
N LEU A 460 12.98 14.18 -0.98
CA LEU A 460 12.47 14.37 0.38
C LEU A 460 13.19 13.47 1.41
N GLY A 461 13.91 12.46 0.94
CA GLY A 461 14.53 11.43 1.77
C GLY A 461 13.53 10.41 2.30
N LEU A 462 12.42 10.20 1.58
CA LEU A 462 11.35 9.26 1.94
C LEU A 462 11.59 7.94 1.21
N GLN A 463 11.85 6.88 1.97
CA GLN A 463 11.97 5.54 1.41
C GLN A 463 10.60 4.86 1.40
N SER A 464 10.18 4.38 0.22
CA SER A 464 8.94 3.62 0.10
C SER A 464 9.06 2.29 0.82
N VAL A 465 8.08 1.99 1.67
CA VAL A 465 8.03 0.75 2.45
C VAL A 465 7.52 -0.43 1.61
N LEU A 466 6.67 -0.13 0.62
CA LEU A 466 6.00 -1.11 -0.24
C LEU A 466 6.26 -0.83 -1.73
N HIS A 467 5.97 -1.84 -2.56
CA HIS A 467 6.05 -1.78 -4.03
C HIS A 467 4.86 -2.50 -4.71
N LEU A 468 3.65 -2.13 -4.33
CA LEU A 468 2.36 -2.62 -4.83
C LEU A 468 2.11 -2.27 -6.29
N ARG A 469 2.73 -1.18 -6.80
CA ARG A 469 2.54 -0.67 -8.18
C ARG A 469 1.07 -0.45 -8.54
N MET A 470 0.27 -0.02 -7.57
CA MET A 470 -1.12 0.35 -7.82
C MET A 470 -1.18 1.66 -8.61
N ARG A 471 -2.04 1.69 -9.64
CA ARG A 471 -2.26 2.87 -10.50
C ARG A 471 -3.72 3.32 -10.49
N LEU A 472 -4.39 3.12 -9.35
CA LEU A 472 -5.84 3.32 -9.20
C LEU A 472 -6.23 4.80 -9.00
N GLY A 473 -5.30 5.62 -8.50
CA GLY A 473 -5.49 7.06 -8.23
C GLY A 473 -4.59 7.52 -7.08
N GLU A 474 -4.52 8.85 -6.86
CA GLU A 474 -3.69 9.46 -5.82
C GLU A 474 -4.39 9.32 -4.46
N GLY A 475 -3.87 8.46 -3.59
CA GLY A 475 -4.40 8.11 -2.27
C GLY A 475 -4.64 6.61 -2.10
N ALA A 476 -4.79 5.87 -3.22
CA ALA A 476 -5.07 4.44 -3.19
C ALA A 476 -3.90 3.60 -2.66
N THR A 477 -2.65 3.98 -2.97
CA THR A 477 -1.48 3.21 -2.53
C THR A 477 -1.26 3.42 -1.03
N ALA A 478 -1.41 4.65 -0.55
CA ALA A 478 -1.35 4.95 0.88
C ALA A 478 -2.46 4.22 1.65
N LEU A 479 -3.70 4.25 1.16
CA LEU A 479 -4.82 3.51 1.75
C LEU A 479 -4.58 2.01 1.79
N ALA A 480 -4.09 1.43 0.70
CA ALA A 480 -3.76 -0.01 0.65
C ALA A 480 -2.63 -0.39 1.60
N ALA A 481 -1.72 0.54 1.90
CA ALA A 481 -0.63 0.32 2.85
C ALA A 481 -1.09 0.34 4.31
N VAL A 482 -2.11 1.14 4.66
CA VAL A 482 -2.55 1.37 6.05
C VAL A 482 -2.74 0.07 6.85
N PRO A 483 -3.42 -0.98 6.34
CA PRO A 483 -3.54 -2.26 7.07
C PRO A 483 -2.20 -2.91 7.41
N LEU A 484 -1.23 -2.88 6.49
CA LEU A 484 0.10 -3.47 6.70
C LEU A 484 0.90 -2.64 7.72
N LEU A 485 0.83 -1.31 7.63
CA LEU A 485 1.47 -0.42 8.60
C LEU A 485 0.88 -0.63 10.00
N ARG A 486 -0.45 -0.74 10.12
CA ARG A 486 -1.16 -1.06 11.37
C ARG A 486 -0.76 -2.42 11.92
N ALA A 487 -0.65 -3.44 11.07
CA ALA A 487 -0.21 -4.77 11.47
C ALA A 487 1.21 -4.74 12.03
N ALA A 488 2.14 -4.03 11.37
CA ALA A 488 3.51 -3.86 11.86
C ALA A 488 3.56 -3.22 13.25
N LEU A 489 2.79 -2.15 13.47
CA LEU A 489 2.69 -1.49 14.79
C LEU A 489 2.05 -2.41 15.84
N THR A 490 1.05 -3.21 15.44
CA THR A 490 0.37 -4.15 16.33
C THR A 490 1.30 -5.27 16.79
N VAL A 491 2.08 -5.84 15.86
CA VAL A 491 3.10 -6.85 16.17
C VAL A 491 4.18 -6.23 17.06
N ALA A 492 4.69 -5.05 16.71
CA ALA A 492 5.73 -4.37 17.50
C ALA A 492 5.28 -4.10 18.95
N ALA A 493 4.01 -3.70 19.14
CA ALA A 493 3.46 -3.41 20.46
C ALA A 493 3.05 -4.67 21.25
N GLY A 494 2.61 -5.73 20.57
CA GLY A 494 2.02 -6.91 21.19
C GLY A 494 2.98 -8.09 21.40
N THR A 495 4.09 -8.17 20.66
CA THR A 495 5.03 -9.29 20.77
C THR A 495 5.79 -9.22 22.11
N PRO A 496 5.92 -10.34 22.85
CA PRO A 496 6.74 -10.40 24.06
C PRO A 496 8.23 -10.20 23.78
N GLN A 497 8.98 -9.78 24.79
CA GLN A 497 10.45 -9.77 24.73
C GLN A 497 10.98 -11.21 24.73
N ARG A 498 12.07 -11.44 23.99
CA ARG A 498 12.78 -12.72 23.99
C ARG A 498 13.20 -13.06 25.42
N PRO A 499 13.00 -14.31 25.88
CA PRO A 499 13.44 -14.71 27.20
C PRO A 499 14.95 -14.46 27.34
N GLN A 500 15.34 -13.58 28.26
CA GLN A 500 16.74 -13.49 28.65
C GLN A 500 17.05 -14.68 29.57
N PRO A 501 18.14 -15.43 29.33
CA PRO A 501 18.56 -16.43 30.28
C PRO A 501 18.81 -15.75 31.63
N PRO A 502 18.38 -16.35 32.75
CA PRO A 502 18.59 -15.77 34.07
C PRO A 502 20.09 -15.52 34.28
N LEU A 503 20.44 -14.35 34.82
CA LEU A 503 21.80 -14.06 35.26
C LEU A 503 22.15 -15.04 36.39
N THR A 504 23.04 -15.98 36.10
CA THR A 504 23.59 -16.95 37.05
C THR A 504 24.82 -16.36 37.76
N GLU A 505 25.27 -16.96 38.88
CA GLU A 505 26.52 -16.57 39.54
C GLU A 505 27.74 -16.66 38.61
N ASP A 506 27.71 -17.56 37.62
CA ASP A 506 28.74 -17.74 36.59
C ASP A 506 28.55 -16.82 35.35
N SER A 507 27.48 -16.03 35.30
CA SER A 507 27.32 -15.05 34.23
C SER A 507 28.43 -13.99 34.35
N PRO A 508 29.15 -13.66 33.27
CA PRO A 508 30.27 -12.73 33.33
C PRO A 508 29.77 -11.38 33.87
N ARG A 509 30.19 -11.07 35.10
CA ARG A 509 29.98 -9.75 35.71
C ARG A 509 31.12 -8.87 35.21
N TRP A 510 30.82 -8.06 34.20
CA TRP A 510 31.71 -6.99 33.79
C TRP A 510 31.57 -5.87 34.83
N GLU A 511 32.59 -5.70 35.67
CA GLU A 511 32.72 -4.51 36.49
C GLU A 511 33.26 -3.36 35.64
N VAL A 512 32.99 -2.12 36.02
CA VAL A 512 33.50 -0.93 35.30
C VAL A 512 35.04 -0.95 35.21
N SER A 513 35.72 -1.65 36.14
CA SER A 513 37.16 -1.90 36.15
C SER A 513 37.67 -2.89 35.10
N ASP A 514 36.80 -3.73 34.52
CA ASP A 514 37.18 -4.73 33.51
C ASP A 514 37.31 -4.13 32.11
N PHE A 515 36.73 -2.95 31.90
CA PHE A 515 36.99 -2.15 30.72
C PHE A 515 38.27 -1.35 30.97
N PRO A 516 39.29 -1.45 30.08
CA PRO A 516 40.48 -0.63 30.22
C PRO A 516 40.03 0.82 30.28
N THR A 517 40.35 1.50 31.38
CA THR A 517 40.18 2.95 31.48
C THR A 517 41.12 3.52 30.45
N ALA A 518 40.63 3.71 29.22
CA ALA A 518 41.35 4.47 28.25
C ALA A 518 41.45 5.87 28.86
N GLU A 519 42.62 6.18 29.44
CA GLU A 519 43.14 7.53 29.35
C GLU A 519 43.25 7.83 27.86
N LEU A 520 42.11 8.15 27.23
CA LEU A 520 42.09 8.85 25.98
C LEU A 520 42.89 10.11 26.26
N PRO A 521 44.04 10.33 25.60
CA PRO A 521 44.77 11.56 25.79
C PRO A 521 43.80 12.68 25.39
N LEU A 522 43.35 13.44 26.39
CA LEU A 522 42.75 14.74 26.17
C LEU A 522 43.80 15.52 25.40
N VAL A 523 43.63 15.59 24.08
CA VAL A 523 44.34 16.55 23.25
C VAL A 523 43.90 17.91 23.77
N LYS A 524 44.68 18.45 24.71
CA LYS A 524 44.69 19.89 24.97
C LYS A 524 45.04 20.52 23.64
N GLN A 525 44.07 21.18 23.03
CA GLN A 525 44.37 22.21 22.04
C GLN A 525 45.21 23.26 22.77
N ASP A 526 46.49 23.34 22.42
CA ASP A 526 47.31 24.50 22.77
C ASP A 526 46.76 25.70 21.97
N PRO A 527 46.46 26.84 22.63
CA PRO A 527 46.16 28.07 21.95
C PRO A 527 47.47 28.76 21.60
N SER A 528 47.86 28.70 20.32
CA SER A 528 48.88 29.60 19.75
C SER A 528 48.43 30.13 18.40
#